data_AF-A0A286GLZ6-F1
#
_entry.id   AF-A0A286GLZ6-F1
#
_cell.length_a   1.000
_cell.length_b   1.000
_cell.length_c   1.000
_cell.angle_alpha   90.00
_cell.angle_beta   90.00
_cell.angle_gamma   90.00
#
_symmetry.space_group_name_H-M   'P 1'
#
loop_
_entity.id
_entity.type
_entity.pdbx_description
1 polymer ?
#
loop_
_entity_poly.entity_id
_entity_poly.type
_entity_poly.pdbx_seq_one_letter_code
_entity_poly.pdbx_strand_id
1 'polypeptide(L)' 'TANQPFGQWDSIFPDKAMTVAAIDRLVHHAVIFEMNVESYRRKTAVDRAMSRRDTASGPATSHEEPGDTGQET' A
#
# COMPACT_ATOMS: atom_id res chain seq x y z
N THR A 1 -10.20 -0.75 -15.61
CA THR A 1 -9.97 -1.78 -14.56
C THR A 1 -11.03 -1.62 -13.50
N ALA A 2 -11.42 -2.69 -12.80
CA ALA A 2 -12.44 -2.65 -11.75
C ALA A 2 -11.97 -3.46 -10.55
N ASN A 3 -12.24 -2.97 -9.33
CA ASN A 3 -11.92 -3.64 -8.08
C ASN A 3 -13.13 -4.37 -7.47
N GLN A 4 -14.31 -4.27 -8.09
CA GLN A 4 -15.51 -4.98 -7.71
C GLN A 4 -16.03 -5.82 -8.89
N PRO A 5 -16.54 -7.03 -8.63
CA PRO A 5 -17.13 -7.86 -9.67
C PRO A 5 -18.40 -7.20 -10.23
N PHE A 6 -18.73 -7.49 -11.50
CA PHE A 6 -19.88 -6.87 -12.18
C PHE A 6 -21.22 -7.10 -11.46
N GLY A 7 -21.39 -8.23 -10.77
CA GLY A 7 -22.60 -8.49 -9.97
C GLY A 7 -22.81 -7.53 -8.80
N GLN A 8 -21.79 -6.78 -8.38
CA GLN A 8 -21.88 -5.78 -7.31
C GLN A 8 -22.11 -4.36 -7.84
N TRP A 9 -22.15 -4.17 -9.16
CA TRP A 9 -22.29 -2.85 -9.77
C TRP A 9 -23.68 -2.23 -9.63
N ASP A 10 -24.68 -3.01 -9.23
CA ASP A 10 -26.01 -2.51 -8.84
C ASP A 10 -25.96 -1.50 -7.68
N SER A 11 -24.87 -1.47 -6.90
CA SER A 11 -24.63 -0.47 -5.84
C SER A 11 -23.97 0.82 -6.34
N ILE A 12 -23.42 0.80 -7.55
CA ILE A 12 -22.65 1.91 -8.13
C ILE A 12 -23.53 2.74 -9.05
N PHE A 13 -24.43 2.11 -9.80
CA PHE A 13 -25.34 2.79 -10.72
C PHE A 13 -26.71 3.02 -10.07
N PRO A 14 -27.40 4.13 -10.42
CA PRO A 14 -28.71 4.46 -9.83
C PRO A 14 -29.82 3.46 -10.17
N ASP A 15 -29.69 2.76 -11.31
CA ASP A 15 -30.67 1.79 -11.77
C ASP A 15 -30.02 0.57 -12.44
N LYS A 16 -30.72 -0.57 -12.36
CA LYS A 16 -30.23 -1.85 -12.89
C LYS A 16 -30.07 -1.85 -14.42
N ALA A 17 -30.92 -1.13 -15.16
CA ALA A 17 -30.85 -1.12 -16.61
C ALA A 17 -29.58 -0.40 -17.09
N MET A 18 -29.20 0.68 -16.40
CA MET A 18 -27.94 1.39 -16.62
C MET A 18 -26.73 0.50 -16.29
N THR A 19 -26.76 -0.25 -15.17
CA THR A 19 -25.70 -1.22 -14.84
C THR A 19 -25.48 -2.21 -15.98
N VAL A 20 -26.55 -2.84 -16.47
CA VAL A 20 -26.47 -3.83 -17.54
C VAL A 20 -25.97 -3.22 -18.84
N ALA A 21 -26.48 -2.05 -19.22
CA ALA A 21 -26.05 -1.35 -20.43
C ALA A 21 -24.58 -0.90 -20.36
N ALA A 22 -24.06 -0.56 -19.17
CA ALA A 22 -22.66 -0.24 -18.98
C ALA A 22 -21.78 -1.48 -19.09
N ILE A 23 -22.16 -2.58 -18.43
CA ILE A 23 -21.42 -3.86 -18.50
C ILE A 23 -21.36 -4.35 -19.94
N ASP A 24 -22.50 -4.42 -20.63
CA ASP A 24 -22.60 -4.90 -22.02
C ASP A 24 -21.60 -4.18 -22.95
N ARG A 25 -21.64 -2.84 -22.95
CA ARG A 25 -20.71 -2.02 -23.76
C ARG A 25 -19.25 -2.26 -23.41
N LEU A 26 -18.92 -2.45 -22.13
CA LEU A 26 -17.55 -2.68 -21.68
C LEU A 26 -17.03 -4.06 -22.06
N VAL A 27 -17.86 -5.09 -21.96
CA VAL A 27 -17.45 -6.48 -22.23
C VAL A 27 -17.50 -6.84 -23.71
N HIS A 28 -18.24 -6.09 -24.54
CA HIS A 28 -18.43 -6.39 -25.96
C HIS A 28 -17.12 -6.56 -26.75
N HIS A 29 -16.10 -5.78 -26.42
CA HIS A 29 -14.78 -5.82 -27.07
C HIS A 29 -13.63 -5.85 -26.05
N ALA A 30 -13.84 -6.48 -24.90
CA ALA A 30 -12.81 -6.61 -23.87
C ALA A 30 -12.52 -8.08 -23.54
N VAL A 31 -11.27 -8.34 -23.16
CA VAL A 31 -10.87 -9.57 -22.50
C VAL A 31 -10.82 -9.31 -21.00
N ILE A 32 -11.54 -10.13 -20.22
CA ILE A 32 -11.61 -9.99 -18.77
C ILE A 32 -10.47 -10.79 -18.14
N PHE A 33 -9.66 -10.13 -17.31
CA PHE A 33 -8.65 -10.77 -16.49
C PHE A 33 -8.99 -10.58 -15.02
N GLU A 34 -9.15 -11.69 -14.30
CA GLU A 34 -9.32 -11.68 -12.85
C GLU A 34 -7.94 -11.71 -12.18
N MET A 35 -7.67 -10.72 -11.32
CA MET A 35 -6.38 -10.57 -10.64
C MET A 35 -6.55 -10.79 -9.15
N ASN A 36 -6.12 -11.97 -8.67
CA ASN A 36 -6.11 -12.34 -7.26
C ASN A 36 -4.69 -12.34 -6.67
N VAL A 37 -3.86 -11.40 -7.13
CA VAL A 37 -2.45 -11.30 -6.74
C VAL A 37 -2.25 -10.40 -5.52
N GLU A 38 -1.12 -10.61 -4.85
CA GLU A 38 -0.64 -9.76 -3.77
C GLU A 38 -0.49 -8.29 -4.22
N SER A 39 -0.85 -7.35 -3.35
CA SER A 39 -0.70 -5.92 -3.60
C SER A 39 0.78 -5.56 -3.70
N TYR A 40 1.18 -5.10 -4.89
CA TYR A 40 2.53 -4.61 -5.13
C TYR A 40 2.94 -3.53 -4.11
N ARG A 41 2.02 -2.60 -3.80
CA ARG A 41 2.26 -1.52 -2.83
C ARG A 41 2.52 -2.07 -1.44
N ARG A 42 1.81 -3.12 -1.02
CA ARG A 42 2.02 -3.77 0.28
C ARG A 42 3.39 -4.42 0.34
N LYS A 43 3.76 -5.19 -0.69
CA LYS A 43 5.09 -5.81 -0.80
C LYS A 43 6.21 -4.77 -0.67
N THR A 44 6.20 -3.71 -1.47
CA THR A 44 7.23 -2.66 -1.40
C THR A 44 7.25 -1.93 -0.06
N ALA A 45 6.09 -1.71 0.56
CA ALA A 45 6.03 -1.09 1.89
C ALA A 45 6.66 -1.97 2.97
N VAL A 46 6.43 -3.30 2.91
CA VAL A 46 7.06 -4.28 3.80
C VAL A 46 8.57 -4.30 3.60
N ASP A 47 9.04 -4.40 2.35
CA ASP A 47 10.47 -4.40 2.02
C ASP A 47 11.15 -3.13 2.56
N ARG A 48 10.54 -1.96 2.34
CA ARG A 48 11.04 -0.68 2.84
C ARG A 48 11.01 -0.57 4.37
N ALA A 49 10.04 -1.20 5.03
CA ALA A 49 9.97 -1.23 6.49
C ALA A 49 11.06 -2.14 7.08
N MET A 50 11.35 -3.27 6.43
CA MET A 50 12.42 -4.18 6.82
C MET A 50 13.79 -3.52 6.70
N SER A 51 14.12 -2.91 5.56
CA SER A 51 15.40 -2.20 5.39
C SER A 51 15.61 -1.07 6.39
N ARG A 52 14.51 -0.41 6.84
CA ARG A 52 14.58 0.63 7.87
C ARG A 52 14.86 0.08 9.27
N ARG A 53 14.38 -1.12 9.58
CA ARG A 53 14.68 -1.79 10.86
C ARG A 53 16.14 -2.22 10.93
N ASP A 54 16.70 -2.68 9.81
CA ASP A 54 18.11 -3.07 9.72
C ASP A 54 19.03 -1.87 9.98
N THR A 55 18.70 -0.69 9.45
CA THR A 55 19.46 0.56 9.72
C THR A 55 19.26 1.13 11.13
N ALA A 56 18.15 0.81 11.78
CA ALA A 56 17.83 1.30 13.13
C ALA A 56 18.46 0.47 14.26
N SER A 57 19.07 -0.68 13.95
CA SER A 57 19.84 -1.50 14.91
C SER A 57 21.35 -1.27 14.87
N GLY A 58 21.82 -0.22 14.18
CA GLY A 58 23.21 0.26 14.29
C GLY A 58 23.49 0.80 15.71
N PRO A 59 24.73 0.70 16.21
CA PRO A 59 25.01 0.75 17.64
C PRO A 59 24.55 2.08 18.20
N ALA A 60 23.72 2.03 19.23
CA ALA A 60 23.47 3.19 20.09
C ALA A 60 24.85 3.66 20.55
N THR A 61 25.33 4.76 19.97
CA THR A 61 26.57 5.41 20.39
C THR A 61 26.34 5.81 21.83
N SER A 62 26.92 5.05 22.76
CA SER A 62 27.03 5.42 24.17
C SER A 62 27.74 6.77 24.20
N HIS A 63 26.96 7.82 24.38
CA HIS A 63 27.46 9.15 24.63
C HIS A 63 27.92 9.15 26.10
N GLU A 64 29.14 8.66 26.35
CA GLU A 64 29.83 8.83 27.62
C GLU A 64 30.18 10.31 27.76
N GLU A 65 29.45 11.00 28.64
CA GLU A 65 29.82 12.29 29.20
C GLU A 65 31.13 12.13 29.98
N PRO A 66 32.24 12.79 29.59
CA PRO A 66 33.39 12.88 30.46
C PRO A 66 33.12 13.97 31.48
N GLY A 67 32.74 13.56 32.68
CA GLY A 67 32.81 14.42 33.85
C GLY A 67 34.26 14.57 34.31
N ASP A 68 34.83 15.76 34.18
CA ASP A 68 36.01 16.27 34.92
C ASP A 68 36.28 17.71 34.41
N THR A 69 36.67 18.76 35.14
CA THR A 69 37.04 19.05 36.54
C THR A 69 36.85 20.56 36.69
N GLY A 70 36.59 21.05 37.89
CA GLY A 70 36.76 22.47 38.19
C GLY A 70 38.21 22.95 38.06
N GLN A 71 38.38 24.25 37.76
CA GLN A 71 39.47 25.18 38.12
C GLN A 71 39.20 26.49 37.37
N GLU A 72 38.77 27.55 38.06
CA GLU A 72 39.63 28.60 38.66
C GLU A 72 40.40 29.42 37.61
N THR A 73 39.89 30.62 37.29
CA THR A 73 40.52 31.96 37.38
C THR A 73 39.48 33.03 37.10
#